data_AF-A0A8X6H7N3-F1
#
_entry.id   AF-A0A8X6H7N3-F1
#
_cell.length_a   1.000
_cell.length_b   1.000
_cell.length_c   1.000
_cell.angle_alpha   90.00
_cell.angle_beta   90.00
_cell.angle_gamma   90.00
#
_symmetry.space_group_name_H-M   'P 1'
#
loop_
_entity.id
_entity.type
_entity.pdbx_description
1 polymer ?
#
loop_
_entity_poly.entity_id
_entity_poly.type
_entity_poly.pdbx_seq_one_letter_code
_entity_poly.pdbx_strand_id
1 'polypeptide(L)'
;MRILVMLLLDTLPMLGNVLLLCFFVFFIFGIVGVQLWAGLLRQRCYIELPKNVSYPENVPPFYHDPDDDESEYICSLDKDSGMHRCADLPPYMYMGRTCNGTALPFSSNAPTPTSCVDWNRYYVICRAGNRNPFKGAISFDNIGLAWVAIFLVADRKTEVTFQALVGLRESQRYNNNEILISLDDILDAPIKAPVWNTEDSRYESP
;
A
#
# COMPACT_ATOMS: atom_id res chain seq x y z
N MET A 1 -29.68 -39.96 2.41
CA MET A 1 -29.10 -38.76 3.07
C MET A 1 -28.12 -39.10 4.21
N ARG A 2 -28.43 -40.01 5.15
CA ARG A 2 -27.54 -40.34 6.28
C ARG A 2 -26.21 -41.02 5.91
N ILE A 3 -26.20 -41.85 4.86
CA ILE A 3 -25.00 -42.57 4.39
C ILE A 3 -23.96 -41.63 3.78
N LEU A 4 -24.40 -40.59 3.07
CA LEU A 4 -23.51 -39.59 2.45
C LEU A 4 -22.77 -38.76 3.52
N VAL A 5 -23.45 -38.38 4.61
CA VAL A 5 -22.84 -37.66 5.73
C VAL A 5 -21.81 -38.52 6.48
N MET A 6 -22.10 -39.81 6.66
CA MET A 6 -21.17 -40.74 7.31
C MET A 6 -19.92 -41.01 6.46
N LEU A 7 -20.09 -41.15 5.13
CA LEU A 7 -18.95 -41.27 4.20
C LEU A 7 -18.09 -39.99 4.17
N LEU A 8 -18.69 -38.82 4.35
CA LEU A 8 -17.95 -37.55 4.44
C LEU A 8 -17.15 -37.49 5.74
N LEU A 9 -17.78 -37.83 6.88
CA LEU A 9 -17.16 -37.89 8.21
C LEU A 9 -15.96 -38.86 8.27
N ASP A 10 -16.00 -39.98 7.56
CA ASP A 10 -14.89 -40.96 7.50
C ASP A 10 -13.67 -40.47 6.71
N THR A 11 -13.84 -39.50 5.81
CA THR A 11 -12.73 -38.87 5.07
C THR A 11 -12.15 -37.63 5.75
N LEU A 12 -12.87 -37.07 6.76
CA LEU A 12 -12.40 -35.96 7.57
C LEU A 12 -11.05 -36.19 8.29
N PRO A 13 -10.71 -37.38 8.84
CA PRO A 13 -9.42 -37.55 9.50
C PRO A 13 -8.23 -37.48 8.53
N MET A 14 -8.41 -37.92 7.28
CA MET A 14 -7.39 -37.73 6.22
C MET A 14 -7.31 -36.27 5.77
N LEU A 15 -8.45 -35.58 5.68
CA LEU A 15 -8.51 -34.15 5.38
C LEU A 15 -7.87 -33.30 6.50
N GLY A 16 -8.04 -33.71 7.77
CA GLY A 16 -7.53 -33.02 8.95
C GLY A 16 -6.02 -32.87 8.97
N ASN A 17 -5.28 -33.89 8.54
CA ASN A 17 -3.81 -33.82 8.43
C ASN A 17 -3.37 -32.78 7.40
N VAL A 18 -4.05 -32.70 6.26
CA VAL A 18 -3.78 -31.71 5.20
C VAL A 18 -4.15 -30.31 5.67
N LEU A 19 -5.29 -30.16 6.35
CA LEU A 19 -5.72 -28.89 6.95
C LEU A 19 -4.77 -28.41 8.04
N LEU A 20 -4.20 -29.31 8.86
CA LEU A 20 -3.22 -28.96 9.89
C LEU A 20 -1.92 -28.47 9.26
N LEU A 21 -1.43 -29.15 8.23
CA LEU A 21 -0.26 -28.71 7.47
C LEU A 21 -0.52 -27.32 6.85
N CYS A 22 -1.68 -27.14 6.22
CA CYS A 22 -2.10 -25.87 5.62
C CYS A 22 -2.15 -24.73 6.67
N PHE A 23 -2.74 -24.99 7.84
CA PHE A 23 -2.78 -24.02 8.95
C PHE A 23 -1.39 -23.66 9.45
N PHE A 24 -0.50 -24.64 9.62
CA PHE A 24 0.88 -24.40 10.04
C PHE A 24 1.63 -23.49 9.06
N VAL A 25 1.50 -23.77 7.76
CA VAL A 25 2.11 -22.95 6.70
C VAL A 25 1.55 -21.52 6.70
N PHE A 26 0.22 -21.34 6.80
CA PHE A 26 -0.39 -20.01 6.91
C PHE A 26 -0.02 -19.27 8.19
N PHE A 27 0.23 -19.97 9.29
CA PHE A 27 0.68 -19.36 10.53
C PHE A 27 2.09 -18.78 10.39
N ILE A 28 3.03 -19.54 9.80
CA ILE A 28 4.40 -19.09 9.56
C ILE A 28 4.40 -17.87 8.62
N PHE A 29 3.74 -17.96 7.46
CA PHE A 29 3.67 -16.85 6.52
C PHE A 29 2.89 -15.66 7.05
N GLY A 30 1.83 -15.90 7.83
CA GLY A 30 1.07 -14.84 8.48
C GLY A 30 1.92 -14.05 9.47
N ILE A 31 2.72 -14.72 10.30
CA ILE A 31 3.62 -14.03 11.23
C ILE A 31 4.71 -13.26 10.47
N VAL A 32 5.38 -13.90 9.51
CA VAL A 32 6.41 -13.25 8.70
C VAL A 32 5.84 -12.02 8.00
N GLY A 33 4.63 -12.11 7.44
CA GLY A 33 4.01 -11.00 6.74
C GLY A 33 3.61 -9.84 7.65
N VAL A 34 3.10 -10.12 8.85
CA VAL A 34 2.86 -9.08 9.86
C VAL A 34 4.16 -8.38 10.24
N GLN A 35 5.26 -9.10 10.41
CA GLN A 35 6.54 -8.50 10.80
C GLN A 35 7.16 -7.62 9.70
N LEU A 36 6.98 -7.99 8.43
CA LEU A 36 7.57 -7.24 7.31
C LEU A 36 6.72 -6.05 6.86
N TRP A 37 5.39 -6.17 6.89
CA TRP A 37 4.49 -5.21 6.24
C TRP A 37 3.50 -4.53 7.18
N ALA A 38 3.62 -4.71 8.51
CA ALA A 38 2.77 -4.00 9.47
C ALA A 38 2.86 -2.48 9.26
N GLY A 39 1.72 -1.85 9.01
CA GLY A 39 1.61 -0.41 8.80
C GLY A 39 2.20 0.13 7.50
N LEU A 40 2.91 -0.66 6.67
CA LEU A 40 3.46 -0.19 5.38
C LEU A 40 2.34 0.12 4.38
N LEU A 41 1.28 -0.70 4.34
CA LEU A 41 0.16 -0.50 3.41
C LEU A 41 -0.65 0.78 3.72
N ARG A 42 -0.46 1.39 4.90
CA ARG A 42 -1.13 2.64 5.29
C ARG A 42 -0.38 3.88 4.79
N GLN A 43 0.81 3.74 4.22
CA GLN A 43 1.66 4.86 3.89
C GLN A 43 1.06 5.69 2.74
N ARG A 44 0.98 7.02 2.94
CA ARG A 44 0.48 8.00 1.98
C ARG A 44 1.42 9.20 1.92
N CYS A 45 1.40 9.92 0.80
CA CYS A 45 2.12 11.18 0.66
C CYS A 45 1.27 12.33 1.19
N TYR A 46 1.75 13.01 2.23
CA TYR A 46 1.12 14.16 2.86
C TYR A 46 1.78 15.46 2.46
N ILE A 47 0.98 16.52 2.42
CA ILE A 47 1.42 17.84 2.00
C ILE A 47 2.27 18.52 3.10
N GLU A 48 3.39 19.12 2.72
CA GLU A 48 4.20 19.99 3.56
C GLU A 48 4.41 21.33 2.86
N LEU A 49 3.94 22.41 3.49
CA LEU A 49 4.01 23.75 2.92
C LEU A 49 5.09 24.58 3.61
N PRO A 50 5.79 25.44 2.85
CA PRO A 50 6.63 26.47 3.46
C PRO A 50 5.80 27.48 4.25
N LYS A 51 6.45 28.19 5.18
CA LYS A 51 5.79 29.17 6.06
C LYS A 51 5.01 30.20 5.23
N ASN A 52 3.82 30.57 5.72
CA ASN A 52 2.93 31.59 5.15
C ASN A 52 2.33 31.25 3.77
N VAL A 53 2.28 29.96 3.42
CA VAL A 53 1.54 29.46 2.26
C VAL A 53 0.36 28.64 2.74
N SER A 54 -0.82 28.92 2.16
CA SER A 54 -2.03 28.09 2.33
C SER A 54 -2.45 27.52 0.99
N TYR A 55 -3.05 26.32 1.03
CA TYR A 55 -3.62 25.65 -0.13
C TYR A 55 -5.16 25.79 -0.14
N PRO A 56 -5.81 25.80 -1.32
CA PRO A 56 -7.26 25.89 -1.43
C PRO A 56 -7.94 24.60 -0.94
N GLU A 57 -9.20 24.70 -0.50
CA GLU A 57 -9.99 23.59 0.07
C GLU A 57 -10.14 22.38 -0.86
N ASN A 58 -10.00 22.59 -2.17
CA ASN A 58 -10.09 21.56 -3.20
C ASN A 58 -8.85 20.63 -3.25
N VAL A 59 -7.78 20.96 -2.52
CA VAL A 59 -6.56 20.15 -2.47
C VAL A 59 -6.62 19.29 -1.20
N PRO A 60 -6.64 17.95 -1.34
CA PRO A 60 -6.70 17.07 -0.18
C PRO A 60 -5.40 17.12 0.64
N PRO A 61 -5.43 16.78 1.93
CA PRO A 61 -4.23 16.76 2.77
C PRO A 61 -3.24 15.64 2.44
N PHE A 62 -3.66 14.65 1.65
CA PHE A 62 -2.81 13.57 1.14
C PHE A 62 -3.16 13.27 -0.32
N TYR A 63 -2.17 12.76 -1.05
CA TYR A 63 -2.31 12.47 -2.48
C TYR A 63 -3.30 11.33 -2.72
N HIS A 64 -4.18 11.54 -3.69
CA HIS A 64 -5.07 10.54 -4.29
C HIS A 64 -4.79 10.48 -5.78
N ASP A 65 -4.79 9.28 -6.34
CA ASP A 65 -4.65 9.12 -7.78
C ASP A 65 -5.94 9.61 -8.48
N PRO A 66 -5.87 10.57 -9.41
CA PRO A 66 -7.05 11.07 -10.11
C PRO A 66 -7.60 10.10 -11.16
N ASP A 67 -6.78 9.14 -11.63
CA ASP A 67 -7.16 8.19 -12.67
C ASP A 67 -7.75 6.89 -12.11
N ASP A 68 -7.50 6.61 -10.82
CA ASP A 68 -7.96 5.41 -10.13
C ASP A 68 -8.51 5.72 -8.73
N ASP A 69 -9.82 5.90 -8.64
CA ASP A 69 -10.53 6.15 -7.38
C ASP A 69 -10.52 4.93 -6.42
N GLU A 70 -10.20 3.74 -6.92
CA GLU A 70 -10.23 2.49 -6.13
C GLU A 70 -8.84 2.12 -5.61
N SER A 71 -7.76 2.50 -6.32
CA SER A 71 -6.39 2.28 -5.86
C SER A 71 -5.81 3.53 -5.19
N GLU A 72 -5.31 3.36 -3.97
CA GLU A 72 -4.70 4.45 -3.23
C GLU A 72 -3.16 4.37 -3.40
N TYR A 73 -2.51 5.45 -3.85
CA TYR A 73 -1.05 5.52 -3.98
C TYR A 73 -0.35 5.26 -2.64
N ILE A 74 0.38 4.15 -2.53
CA ILE A 74 1.17 3.80 -1.35
C ILE A 74 2.60 4.27 -1.58
N CYS A 75 3.10 5.15 -0.73
CA CYS A 75 4.50 5.59 -0.79
C CYS A 75 5.40 4.67 0.02
N SER A 76 6.70 4.73 -0.25
CA SER A 76 7.76 4.08 0.52
C SER A 76 8.81 5.10 0.95
N LEU A 77 9.44 4.86 2.10
CA LEU A 77 10.55 5.68 2.57
C LEU A 77 11.85 5.29 1.86
N ASP A 78 12.83 6.20 1.79
CA ASP A 78 14.13 5.94 1.15
C ASP A 78 14.91 4.76 1.75
N LYS A 79 14.64 4.44 3.01
CA LYS A 79 15.22 3.31 3.73
C LYS A 79 14.60 1.96 3.32
N ASP A 80 13.41 1.99 2.72
CA ASP A 80 12.64 0.83 2.31
C ASP A 80 12.83 0.62 0.79
N SER A 81 12.82 -0.64 0.34
CA SER A 81 13.03 -0.99 -1.08
C SER A 81 11.77 -0.84 -1.94
N GLY A 82 10.90 0.14 -1.64
CA GLY A 82 9.64 0.33 -2.34
C GLY A 82 9.79 1.04 -3.69
N MET A 83 8.83 0.79 -4.58
CA MET A 83 8.82 1.30 -5.95
C MET A 83 8.26 2.73 -6.07
N HIS A 84 7.37 3.11 -5.16
CA HIS A 84 6.64 4.38 -5.21
C HIS A 84 7.20 5.36 -4.19
N ARG A 85 7.52 6.57 -4.63
CA ARG A 85 8.07 7.64 -3.79
C ARG A 85 7.26 8.91 -4.03
N CYS A 86 7.09 9.71 -2.99
CA CYS A 86 6.37 10.98 -3.11
C CYS A 86 7.08 11.99 -4.05
N ALA A 87 8.38 11.79 -4.30
CA ALA A 87 9.14 12.57 -5.28
C ALA A 87 8.78 12.26 -6.74
N ASP A 88 8.22 11.07 -7.01
CA ASP A 88 7.95 10.56 -8.35
C ASP A 88 6.48 10.78 -8.77
N LEU A 89 5.74 11.63 -8.03
CA LEU A 89 4.34 11.92 -8.33
C LEU A 89 4.19 12.64 -9.69
N PRO A 90 3.14 12.31 -10.47
CA PRO A 90 2.86 13.03 -11.71
C PRO A 90 2.50 14.49 -11.41
N PRO A 91 2.79 15.42 -12.34
CA PRO A 91 2.41 16.83 -12.19
C PRO A 91 0.91 17.02 -11.97
N TYR A 92 0.52 18.00 -11.16
CA TYR A 92 -0.90 18.30 -10.92
C TYR A 92 -1.60 18.77 -12.21
N MET A 93 -2.79 18.22 -12.47
CA MET A 93 -3.61 18.54 -13.63
C MET A 93 -4.83 19.36 -13.21
N TYR A 94 -5.05 20.52 -13.84
CA TYR A 94 -6.23 21.36 -13.62
C TYR A 94 -6.89 21.71 -14.96
N MET A 95 -8.17 21.38 -15.11
CA MET A 95 -8.95 21.60 -16.34
C MET A 95 -8.25 21.08 -17.62
N GLY A 96 -7.59 19.92 -17.54
CA GLY A 96 -6.90 19.28 -18.67
C GLY A 96 -5.54 19.90 -19.03
N ARG A 97 -4.96 20.74 -18.16
CA ARG A 97 -3.62 21.34 -18.35
C ARG A 97 -2.72 20.99 -17.18
N THR A 98 -1.45 20.75 -17.48
CA THR A 98 -0.42 20.55 -16.47
C THR A 98 -0.08 21.86 -15.78
N CYS A 99 -0.16 21.87 -14.45
CA CYS A 99 0.21 23.00 -13.63
C CYS A 99 1.72 23.01 -13.41
N ASN A 100 2.35 24.16 -13.69
CA ASN A 100 3.78 24.38 -13.45
C ASN A 100 4.05 25.53 -12.45
N GLY A 101 2.99 26.14 -11.91
CA GLY A 101 3.12 27.26 -10.99
C GLY A 101 3.62 26.84 -9.61
N THR A 102 4.26 27.75 -8.91
CA THR A 102 4.63 27.61 -7.49
C THR A 102 3.67 28.37 -6.60
N ALA A 103 3.40 27.86 -5.41
CA ALA A 103 2.59 28.55 -4.43
C ALA A 103 3.31 29.82 -3.94
N LEU A 104 2.61 30.95 -3.96
CA LEU A 104 3.08 32.24 -3.49
C LEU A 104 2.70 32.45 -2.00
N PRO A 105 3.61 32.99 -1.17
CA PRO A 105 3.30 33.31 0.22
C PRO A 105 2.30 34.46 0.32
N PHE A 106 1.42 34.40 1.31
CA PHE A 106 0.35 35.38 1.56
C PHE A 106 -0.63 35.57 0.37
N SER A 107 -0.65 34.63 -0.57
CA SER A 107 -1.60 34.59 -1.68
C SER A 107 -2.63 33.49 -1.47
N SER A 108 -3.82 33.66 -2.03
CA SER A 108 -4.85 32.62 -2.02
C SER A 108 -4.47 31.40 -2.87
N ASN A 109 -3.50 31.54 -3.79
CA ASN A 109 -3.05 30.49 -4.71
C ASN A 109 -4.22 29.81 -5.47
N ALA A 110 -5.31 30.55 -5.68
CA ALA A 110 -6.48 30.06 -6.38
C ALA A 110 -6.12 29.84 -7.86
N PRO A 111 -6.50 28.69 -8.44
CA PRO A 111 -6.25 28.45 -9.86
C PRO A 111 -7.09 29.41 -10.71
N THR A 112 -6.47 29.95 -11.76
CA THR A 112 -7.11 30.79 -12.78
C THR A 112 -7.15 30.04 -14.11
N PRO A 113 -7.92 30.50 -15.12
CA PRO A 113 -7.96 29.86 -16.44
C PRO A 113 -6.60 29.80 -17.16
N THR A 114 -5.63 30.61 -16.73
CA THR A 114 -4.30 30.74 -17.36
C THR A 114 -3.15 30.31 -16.46
N SER A 115 -3.33 30.22 -15.14
CA SER A 115 -2.28 29.86 -14.19
C SER A 115 -2.80 28.95 -13.08
N CYS A 116 -2.10 27.86 -12.79
CA CYS A 116 -2.36 27.00 -11.66
C CYS A 116 -1.06 26.57 -10.98
N VAL A 117 -1.14 26.34 -9.67
CA VAL A 117 -0.03 25.84 -8.86
C VAL A 117 0.04 24.32 -9.01
N ASP A 118 1.25 23.79 -9.19
CA ASP A 118 1.48 22.37 -9.06
C ASP A 118 1.42 22.01 -7.58
N TRP A 119 0.30 21.42 -7.13
CA TRP A 119 0.15 21.01 -5.74
C TRP A 119 0.84 19.67 -5.46
N ASN A 120 1.03 18.83 -6.49
CA ASN A 120 1.56 17.48 -6.32
C ASN A 120 3.01 17.48 -5.80
N ARG A 121 3.80 18.49 -6.19
CA ARG A 121 5.17 18.71 -5.69
C ARG A 121 5.29 18.94 -4.18
N TYR A 122 4.20 19.31 -3.51
CA TYR A 122 4.22 19.60 -2.07
C TYR A 122 3.86 18.37 -1.23
N TYR A 123 3.42 17.26 -1.84
CA TYR A 123 3.30 15.99 -1.14
C TYR A 123 4.69 15.36 -0.99
N VAL A 124 5.38 15.68 0.10
CA VAL A 124 6.77 15.23 0.33
C VAL A 124 6.93 14.31 1.53
N ILE A 125 5.94 14.29 2.44
CA ILE A 125 6.00 13.47 3.65
C ILE A 125 5.33 12.13 3.40
N CYS A 126 6.11 11.06 3.33
CA CYS A 126 5.59 9.70 3.36
C CYS A 126 5.36 9.25 4.81
N ARG A 127 4.10 9.01 5.22
CA ARG A 127 3.77 8.49 6.56
C ARG A 127 2.53 7.62 6.55
N ALA A 128 2.42 6.73 7.54
CA ALA A 128 1.23 5.90 7.73
C ALA A 128 0.00 6.74 8.09
N GLY A 129 -1.08 6.57 7.33
CA GLY A 129 -2.39 7.12 7.61
C GLY A 129 -3.20 6.27 8.59
N ASN A 130 -4.46 6.65 8.78
CA ASN A 130 -5.36 6.02 9.76
C ASN A 130 -6.10 4.78 9.24
N ARG A 131 -6.18 4.62 7.90
CA ARG A 131 -6.95 3.55 7.27
C ARG A 131 -6.07 2.77 6.30
N ASN A 132 -6.37 1.48 6.21
CA ASN A 132 -5.78 0.57 5.25
C ASN A 132 -6.49 0.71 3.89
N PRO A 133 -5.79 0.41 2.78
CA PRO A 133 -6.38 0.35 1.44
C PRO A 133 -7.62 -0.57 1.39
N PHE A 134 -8.45 -0.44 0.35
CA PHE A 134 -9.65 -1.27 0.13
C PHE A 134 -10.64 -1.25 1.29
N LYS A 135 -10.84 -0.08 1.90
CA LYS A 135 -11.71 0.10 3.09
C LYS A 135 -11.27 -0.79 4.26
N GLY A 136 -9.99 -1.18 4.29
CA GLY A 136 -9.40 -2.05 5.30
C GLY A 136 -9.65 -3.55 5.12
N ALA A 137 -10.09 -3.98 3.94
CA ALA A 137 -10.23 -5.41 3.62
C ALA A 137 -8.86 -6.12 3.57
N ILE A 138 -7.79 -5.41 3.25
CA ILE A 138 -6.44 -5.97 3.08
C ILE A 138 -5.47 -5.23 4.01
N SER A 139 -4.83 -5.95 4.92
CA SER A 139 -3.76 -5.42 5.76
C SER A 139 -2.96 -6.52 6.45
N PHE A 140 -1.73 -6.19 6.86
CA PHE A 140 -0.86 -7.05 7.65
C PHE A 140 -0.74 -6.57 9.11
N ASP A 141 -1.72 -5.82 9.61
CA ASP A 141 -1.67 -5.27 10.97
C ASP A 141 -2.10 -6.28 12.04
N ASN A 142 -2.77 -7.36 11.62
CA ASN A 142 -3.19 -8.46 12.49
C ASN A 142 -3.10 -9.78 11.72
N ILE A 143 -2.83 -10.87 12.45
CA ILE A 143 -2.65 -12.21 11.90
C ILE A 143 -3.88 -12.67 11.09
N GLY A 144 -5.09 -12.32 11.53
CA GLY A 144 -6.32 -12.68 10.83
C GLY A 144 -6.48 -11.97 9.47
N LEU A 145 -6.10 -10.69 9.38
CA LEU A 145 -6.15 -9.93 8.12
C LEU A 145 -5.01 -10.34 7.18
N ALA A 146 -3.85 -10.71 7.74
CA ALA A 146 -2.75 -11.30 6.99
C ALA A 146 -3.16 -12.64 6.35
N TRP A 147 -3.92 -13.49 7.06
CA TRP A 147 -4.46 -14.73 6.48
C TRP A 147 -5.45 -14.49 5.34
N VAL A 148 -6.33 -13.49 5.47
CA VAL A 148 -7.24 -13.10 4.39
C VAL A 148 -6.43 -12.64 3.17
N ALA A 149 -5.42 -11.81 3.37
CA ALA A 149 -4.54 -11.37 2.28
C ALA A 149 -3.78 -12.53 1.61
N ILE A 150 -3.21 -13.45 2.39
CA ILE A 150 -2.50 -14.63 1.88
C ILE A 150 -3.45 -15.56 1.11
N PHE A 151 -4.66 -15.78 1.61
CA PHE A 151 -5.66 -16.61 0.94
C PHE A 151 -6.09 -16.02 -0.41
N LEU A 152 -6.25 -14.70 -0.49
CA LEU A 152 -6.56 -13.98 -1.73
C LEU A 152 -5.43 -14.08 -2.77
N VAL A 153 -4.18 -14.25 -2.34
CA VAL A 153 -3.04 -14.52 -3.24
C VAL A 153 -2.96 -15.99 -3.63
N ALA A 154 -3.27 -16.91 -2.72
CA ALA A 154 -3.19 -18.35 -2.98
C ALA A 154 -4.26 -18.86 -3.95
N ASP A 155 -5.42 -18.20 -4.02
CA ASP A 155 -6.43 -18.50 -5.03
C ASP A 155 -6.13 -17.73 -6.33
N ARG A 156 -5.67 -18.46 -7.36
CA ARG A 156 -5.32 -17.91 -8.69
C ARG A 156 -6.42 -17.05 -9.33
N LYS A 157 -7.69 -17.23 -8.95
CA LYS A 157 -8.79 -16.37 -9.44
C LYS A 157 -8.84 -15.01 -8.74
N THR A 158 -8.43 -14.93 -7.48
CA THR A 158 -8.37 -13.69 -6.71
C THR A 158 -6.99 -13.04 -6.72
N GLU A 159 -5.94 -13.75 -7.13
CA GLU A 159 -4.58 -13.20 -7.29
C GLU A 159 -4.52 -12.04 -8.31
N VAL A 160 -5.19 -12.19 -9.46
CA VAL A 160 -5.31 -11.12 -10.47
C VAL A 160 -6.08 -9.91 -9.92
N THR A 161 -7.03 -10.15 -9.03
CA THR A 161 -7.76 -9.09 -8.32
C THR A 161 -6.88 -8.45 -7.27
N PHE A 162 -6.07 -9.19 -6.52
CA PHE A 162 -5.13 -8.67 -5.54
C PHE A 162 -4.08 -7.76 -6.19
N GLN A 163 -3.50 -8.17 -7.32
CA GLN A 163 -2.56 -7.35 -8.08
C GLN A 163 -3.19 -6.06 -8.64
N ALA A 164 -4.46 -6.13 -9.05
CA ALA A 164 -5.22 -4.96 -9.49
C ALA A 164 -5.56 -4.02 -8.31
N LEU A 165 -5.89 -4.58 -7.15
CA LEU A 165 -6.18 -3.82 -5.94
C LEU A 165 -4.90 -3.12 -5.43
N VAL A 166 -3.79 -3.82 -5.22
CA VAL A 166 -2.56 -3.20 -4.67
C VAL A 166 -1.85 -2.24 -5.65
N GLY A 167 -2.43 -1.94 -6.82
CA GLY A 167 -1.85 -0.98 -7.78
C GLY A 167 -0.56 -1.49 -8.44
N LEU A 168 -0.21 -2.77 -8.27
CA LEU A 168 0.92 -3.39 -8.96
C LEU A 168 0.64 -3.64 -10.46
N ARG A 169 -0.58 -3.33 -10.93
CA ARG A 169 -1.03 -3.57 -12.30
C ARG A 169 -0.83 -2.39 -13.27
N GLU A 170 -0.10 -1.34 -12.91
CA GLU A 170 0.22 -0.24 -13.84
C GLU A 170 1.72 -0.04 -14.11
N SER A 171 2.49 -1.13 -14.20
CA SER A 171 3.84 -1.09 -14.80
C SER A 171 4.10 -2.16 -15.86
N GLN A 172 3.11 -2.95 -16.28
CA GLN A 172 3.32 -4.06 -17.23
C GLN A 172 2.73 -3.82 -18.63
N ARG A 173 2.59 -2.56 -19.05
CA ARG A 173 2.46 -2.24 -20.48
C ARG A 173 3.75 -1.60 -21.02
N TYR A 174 4.88 -2.31 -20.89
CA TYR A 174 6.07 -2.03 -21.69
C TYR A 174 6.70 -3.35 -22.20
N ASN A 175 6.51 -3.57 -23.50
CA ASN A 175 7.21 -4.49 -24.41
C ASN A 175 7.61 -5.89 -23.90
N ASN A 176 6.88 -6.91 -24.38
CA ASN A 176 7.35 -8.23 -24.81
C ASN A 176 8.69 -8.73 -24.23
N ASN A 177 8.77 -8.90 -22.92
CA ASN A 177 9.63 -9.86 -22.22
C ASN A 177 9.03 -10.02 -20.82
N GLU A 178 8.44 -11.19 -20.56
CA GLU A 178 7.73 -11.52 -19.32
C GLU A 178 8.56 -11.20 -18.08
N ILE A 179 8.06 -10.30 -17.23
CA ILE A 179 8.42 -10.27 -15.81
C ILE A 179 7.18 -10.74 -15.07
N LEU A 180 7.08 -12.07 -14.96
CA LEU A 180 6.26 -12.73 -13.95
C LEU A 180 6.90 -12.42 -12.61
N ILE A 181 6.23 -11.65 -11.74
CA ILE A 181 6.58 -11.63 -10.32
C ILE A 181 6.25 -13.03 -9.81
N SER A 182 7.25 -13.90 -9.80
CA SER A 182 7.14 -15.26 -9.29
C SER A 182 7.12 -15.20 -7.76
N LEU A 183 6.57 -16.23 -7.11
CA LEU A 183 6.76 -16.46 -5.66
C LEU A 183 8.24 -16.43 -5.24
N ASP A 184 9.17 -16.58 -6.19
CA ASP A 184 10.61 -16.44 -6.00
C ASP A 184 11.06 -14.99 -5.70
N ASP A 185 10.41 -13.97 -6.27
CA ASP A 185 10.75 -12.56 -6.01
C ASP A 185 10.37 -12.11 -4.58
N ILE A 186 9.41 -12.80 -3.95
CA ILE A 186 9.03 -12.60 -2.55
C ILE A 186 10.07 -13.25 -1.61
N LEU A 187 10.76 -14.31 -2.07
CA LEU A 187 11.80 -15.01 -1.31
C LEU A 187 13.18 -14.32 -1.43
N ASP A 188 13.42 -13.55 -2.50
CA ASP A 188 14.68 -12.86 -2.76
C ASP A 188 14.71 -11.38 -2.33
N ALA A 189 13.66 -10.89 -1.67
CA ALA A 189 13.72 -9.59 -1.01
C ALA A 189 14.85 -9.61 0.04
N PRO A 190 15.87 -8.73 -0.06
CA PRO A 190 16.97 -8.73 0.89
C PRO A 190 16.41 -8.47 2.29
N ILE A 191 16.49 -9.50 3.15
CA ILE A 191 16.14 -9.44 4.56
C ILE A 191 17.10 -8.45 5.23
N LYS A 192 16.82 -7.15 5.14
CA LYS A 192 17.41 -6.18 6.06
C LYS A 192 16.60 -6.28 7.34
N ALA A 193 17.14 -7.05 8.28
CA ALA A 193 16.64 -7.08 9.65
C ALA A 193 16.47 -5.62 10.15
N PRO A 194 15.37 -5.30 10.84
CA PRO A 194 15.27 -4.02 11.50
C PRO A 194 16.40 -3.92 12.52
N VAL A 195 17.30 -2.95 12.32
CA VAL A 195 18.24 -2.55 13.36
C VAL A 195 17.40 -1.88 14.43
N TRP A 196 17.21 -2.58 15.55
CA TRP A 196 16.65 -1.99 16.76
C TRP A 196 17.67 -1.00 17.32
N ASN A 197 17.58 0.27 16.90
CA ASN A 197 18.25 1.35 17.61
C ASN A 197 17.50 1.57 18.92
N THR A 198 18.03 1.00 20.00
CA THR A 198 17.61 1.32 21.37
C THR A 198 18.13 2.70 21.75
N GLU A 199 17.53 3.76 21.21
CA GLU A 199 17.89 5.14 21.57
C GLU A 199 16.69 6.06 21.36
N ASP A 200 15.59 5.81 22.08
CA ASP A 200 14.58 6.85 22.30
C ASP A 200 14.07 6.78 23.75
N SER A 201 14.91 7.28 24.65
CA SER A 201 14.54 7.62 26.02
C SER A 201 15.27 8.89 26.43
N ARG A 202 14.82 10.02 25.87
CA ARG A 202 14.92 11.33 26.51
C ARG A 202 14.19 12.36 25.66
N TYR A 203 13.01 12.77 26.12
CA TYR A 203 12.61 14.17 26.28
C TYR A 203 11.21 14.17 26.93
N GLU A 204 11.18 13.86 28.22
CA GLU A 204 10.21 14.49 29.12
C GLU A 204 10.80 15.83 29.57
N SER A 205 9.88 16.79 29.68
CA SER A 205 9.97 18.22 29.96
C SER A 205 10.80 18.62 31.20
N PRO A 206 11.12 19.91 31.33
CA PRO A 206 10.28 20.77 32.19
C PRO A 206 9.46 21.81 31.43
#